data_AF-A0A957FZ76-F1
#
_entry.id   AF-A0A957FZ76-F1
#
_cell.length_a   1.000
_cell.length_b   1.000
_cell.length_c   1.000
_cell.angle_alpha   90.00
_cell.angle_beta   90.00
_cell.angle_gamma   90.00
#
_symmetry.space_group_name_H-M   'P 1'
#
loop_
_entity.id
_entity.type
_entity.pdbx_description
1 polymer ?
#
loop_
_entity_poly.entity_id
_entity_poly.type
_entity_poly.pdbx_seq_one_letter_code
_entity_poly.pdbx_strand_id
1 'polypeptide(L)'
;LRHLLMSASPALAAANARLLCLRAASKVPGNQPPAAASLAAKPPWEAAGTGLIEKVLAQPDHLGWGSEAATVAIRQAQANHRQRLAASQPLSLPQLPHPPIPSSSPSADHPTNTNTHIPVIPDLAFGMLKQGLASQGRLWLLMRHLDESGRGWHLQGALRHQMTKTSYRFCGRRQLANLLKEGEGIFWRFGSGRIWLLSTGKVAANLGLDNATYRPVAMPVKAFLGKVGQVRAHFYATYHSARAVGDRPGMPVARETIAAITGVDPHSQRSYEKLLNLDVRQNIAIGEEIIEGEAGQALAQERAWRHGNALFTLTDYKGKQGAKGRRYHAWQLPNSYGAIHAAESRGGRRRLNRQLIDLQKKGAGNDRVGRRYFANGKQLERSRGLMHVDRYCPTGRFGAGETWSVWSEGIK
;
A
#
# COMPACT_ATOMS: atom_id res chain seq x y z
N LEU A 1 39.53 32.68 -28.71
CA LEU A 1 38.06 32.56 -28.86
C LEU A 1 37.39 32.52 -27.47
N ARG A 2 37.72 33.46 -26.57
CA ARG A 2 36.83 34.52 -26.03
C ARG A 2 35.32 34.18 -25.98
N HIS A 3 34.88 33.81 -24.77
CA HIS A 3 33.57 33.98 -24.13
C HIS A 3 32.29 33.93 -25.00
N LEU A 4 31.64 32.76 -25.02
CA LEU A 4 30.19 32.64 -25.20
C LEU A 4 29.55 32.43 -23.81
N LEU A 5 29.34 33.54 -23.11
CA LEU A 5 28.38 33.59 -22.01
C LEU A 5 26.98 33.49 -22.64
N MET A 6 26.32 32.34 -22.50
CA MET A 6 24.90 32.20 -22.81
C MET A 6 24.12 33.10 -21.86
N SER A 7 23.83 34.32 -22.30
CA SER A 7 22.88 35.19 -21.64
C SER A 7 21.52 34.48 -21.62
N ALA A 8 20.90 34.45 -20.43
CA ALA A 8 19.57 33.89 -20.28
C ALA A 8 18.61 34.56 -21.26
N SER A 9 17.77 33.77 -21.93
CA SER A 9 16.78 34.27 -22.88
C SER A 9 16.02 35.47 -22.28
N PRO A 10 15.88 36.59 -23.01
CA PRO A 10 15.18 37.78 -22.50
C PRO A 10 13.74 37.47 -22.05
N ALA A 11 13.10 36.45 -22.63
CA ALA A 11 11.80 35.97 -22.19
C ALA A 11 11.83 35.37 -20.78
N LEU A 12 12.90 34.64 -20.43
CA LEU A 12 13.09 34.06 -19.09
C LEU A 12 13.36 35.16 -18.06
N ALA A 13 14.15 36.17 -18.42
CA ALA A 13 14.41 37.32 -17.56
C ALA A 13 13.13 38.11 -17.27
N ALA A 14 12.29 38.35 -18.29
CA ALA A 14 11.00 39.02 -18.14
C ALA A 14 10.01 38.21 -17.29
N ALA A 15 9.98 36.89 -17.45
CA ALA A 15 9.13 36.01 -16.63
C ALA A 15 9.55 36.03 -15.15
N ASN A 16 10.86 35.98 -14.87
CA ASN A 16 11.39 36.06 -13.51
C ASN A 16 11.09 37.42 -12.85
N ALA A 17 11.23 38.52 -13.60
CA ALA A 17 10.87 39.85 -13.10
C ALA A 17 9.39 39.93 -12.72
N ARG A 18 8.49 39.40 -13.56
CA ARG A 18 7.04 39.38 -13.28
C ARG A 18 6.71 38.56 -12.02
N LEU A 19 7.39 37.43 -11.82
CA LEU A 19 7.20 36.59 -10.64
C LEU A 19 7.66 37.27 -9.35
N LEU A 20 8.75 38.03 -9.40
CA LEU A 20 9.23 38.82 -8.25
C LEU A 20 8.26 39.96 -7.90
N CYS A 21 7.70 40.66 -8.88
CA CYS A 21 6.66 41.67 -8.64
C CYS A 21 5.41 41.07 -7.96
N LEU A 22 4.96 39.89 -8.41
CA LEU A 22 3.82 39.21 -7.79
C LEU A 22 4.11 38.78 -6.34
N ARG A 23 5.33 38.31 -6.05
CA ARG A 23 5.74 37.98 -4.68
C ARG A 23 5.79 39.20 -3.78
N ALA A 24 6.28 40.33 -4.28
CA ALA A 24 6.28 41.60 -3.55
C ALA A 24 4.84 42.08 -3.26
N ALA A 25 3.93 41.96 -4.23
CA ALA A 25 2.52 42.33 -4.05
C ALA A 25 1.77 41.40 -3.08
N SER A 26 2.15 40.12 -3.00
CA SER A 26 1.53 39.15 -2.09
C SER A 26 2.01 39.21 -0.63
N LYS A 27 3.04 40.01 -0.33
CA LYS A 27 3.47 40.23 1.06
C LYS A 27 2.50 41.19 1.74
N VAL A 28 1.43 40.63 2.31
CA VAL A 28 0.56 41.32 3.27
C VAL A 28 1.43 41.77 4.47
N PRO A 29 1.47 43.07 4.81
CA PRO A 29 2.20 43.53 5.98
C PRO A 29 1.41 43.20 7.25
N GLY A 30 2.07 42.52 8.20
CA GLY A 30 1.70 42.55 9.61
C GLY A 30 0.68 41.49 10.06
N ASN A 31 1.17 40.38 10.57
CA ASN A 31 0.50 39.69 11.68
C ASN A 31 1.53 39.61 12.82
N GLN A 32 1.58 40.67 13.64
CA GLN A 32 2.27 40.61 14.92
C GLN A 32 1.54 39.59 15.80
N PRO A 33 2.24 38.66 16.47
CA PRO A 33 1.61 37.80 17.46
C PRO A 33 1.18 38.66 18.66
N PRO A 34 -0.07 38.58 19.13
CA PRO A 34 -0.47 39.27 20.35
C PRO A 34 0.27 38.69 21.56
N ALA A 35 0.67 39.59 22.45
CA ALA A 35 1.28 39.29 23.74
C ALA A 35 0.36 38.40 24.60
N ALA A 36 1.00 37.55 25.40
CA ALA A 36 0.35 36.62 26.31
C ALA A 36 -0.56 37.33 27.32
N ALA A 37 -1.87 37.05 27.27
CA ALA A 37 -2.83 37.43 28.29
C ALA A 37 -3.70 36.22 28.70
N SER A 38 -3.56 35.87 29.98
CA SER A 38 -4.43 35.14 30.91
C SER A 38 -5.53 34.21 30.37
N LEU A 39 -5.40 32.92 30.72
CA LEU A 39 -6.41 31.87 30.66
C LEU A 39 -7.55 32.12 31.67
N ALA A 40 -8.70 32.62 31.22
CA ALA A 40 -10.00 32.43 31.88
C ALA A 40 -11.18 32.93 31.01
N ALA A 41 -11.50 32.26 29.90
CA ALA A 41 -12.81 32.38 29.27
C ALA A 41 -13.13 31.13 28.42
N LYS A 42 -14.32 30.56 28.60
CA LYS A 42 -14.83 29.46 27.78
C LYS A 42 -14.99 29.90 26.32
N PRO A 43 -14.68 29.03 25.33
CA PRO A 43 -14.83 29.39 23.92
C PRO A 43 -16.32 29.45 23.49
N PRO A 44 -16.69 30.38 22.59
CA PRO A 44 -18.07 30.74 22.28
C PRO A 44 -18.84 29.74 21.40
N TRP A 45 -18.32 28.53 21.18
CA TRP A 45 -18.99 27.51 20.35
C TRP A 45 -19.87 26.53 21.17
N GLU A 46 -19.89 26.62 22.50
CA GLU A 46 -20.75 25.80 23.36
C GLU A 46 -22.24 26.21 23.37
N ALA A 47 -22.65 27.26 22.63
CA ALA A 47 -24.03 27.78 22.66
C ALA A 47 -24.76 27.85 21.29
N ALA A 48 -24.32 27.13 20.25
CA ALA A 48 -24.97 27.16 18.94
C ALA A 48 -25.62 25.83 18.57
N GLY A 49 -26.83 25.60 19.10
CA GLY A 49 -27.78 24.62 18.58
C GLY A 49 -28.33 25.04 17.21
N THR A 50 -28.51 24.05 16.32
CA THR A 50 -29.38 24.02 15.12
C THR A 50 -29.20 25.04 13.98
N GLY A 51 -28.44 26.13 14.13
CA GLY A 51 -28.35 27.18 13.09
C GLY A 51 -27.32 26.97 11.95
N LEU A 52 -26.50 25.91 11.98
CA LEU A 52 -25.42 25.75 11.00
C LEU A 52 -25.94 25.29 9.62
N ILE A 53 -27.03 24.52 9.59
CA ILE A 53 -27.61 24.00 8.35
C ILE A 53 -28.32 25.11 7.57
N GLU A 54 -29.05 25.99 8.26
CA GLU A 54 -29.67 27.18 7.63
C GLU A 54 -28.63 28.15 7.07
N LYS A 55 -27.50 28.34 7.76
CA LYS A 55 -26.41 29.22 7.28
C LYS A 55 -25.68 28.67 6.06
N VAL A 56 -25.65 27.35 5.87
CA VAL A 56 -25.11 26.72 4.65
C VAL A 56 -26.11 26.84 3.49
N LEU A 57 -27.41 26.91 3.76
CA LEU A 57 -28.46 27.10 2.76
C LEU A 57 -28.65 28.55 2.32
N ALA A 58 -28.18 29.52 3.10
CA ALA A 58 -28.24 30.96 2.78
C ALA A 58 -27.04 31.47 1.96
N GLN A 59 -26.20 30.58 1.40
CA GLN A 59 -25.10 31.00 0.55
C GLN A 59 -25.59 31.44 -0.85
N PRO A 60 -25.01 32.50 -1.44
CA PRO A 60 -25.40 32.99 -2.75
C PRO A 60 -25.15 31.96 -3.87
N ASP A 61 -25.97 32.01 -4.91
CA ASP A 61 -26.04 31.01 -6.00
C ASP A 61 -24.74 30.83 -6.81
N HIS A 62 -23.82 31.79 -6.70
CA HIS A 62 -22.49 31.71 -7.27
C HIS A 62 -21.45 32.04 -6.18
N LEU A 63 -20.41 31.22 -6.04
CA LEU A 63 -19.32 31.51 -5.10
C LEU A 63 -18.26 32.45 -5.69
N GLY A 64 -18.47 33.00 -6.89
CA GLY A 64 -17.49 33.88 -7.56
C GLY A 64 -16.27 33.15 -8.15
N TRP A 65 -16.23 31.82 -8.06
CA TRP A 65 -15.20 31.00 -8.70
C TRP A 65 -15.81 30.51 -10.02
N GLY A 66 -15.55 31.23 -11.11
CA GLY A 66 -16.19 31.11 -12.42
C GLY A 66 -15.98 29.79 -13.17
N SER A 67 -16.37 28.65 -12.58
CA SER A 67 -16.53 27.39 -13.29
C SER A 67 -17.96 26.89 -13.09
N GLU A 68 -18.79 27.13 -14.11
CA GLU A 68 -20.16 26.64 -14.20
C GLU A 68 -20.23 25.11 -14.03
N ALA A 69 -19.23 24.39 -14.54
CA ALA A 69 -19.10 22.94 -14.39
C ALA A 69 -18.94 22.49 -12.93
N ALA A 70 -18.20 23.24 -12.11
CA ALA A 70 -18.02 22.91 -10.70
C ALA A 70 -19.33 23.08 -9.92
N THR A 71 -20.09 24.13 -10.23
CA THR A 71 -21.41 24.40 -9.63
C THR A 71 -22.42 23.32 -10.01
N VAL A 72 -22.43 22.89 -11.27
CA VAL A 72 -23.30 21.80 -11.75
C VAL A 72 -22.97 20.48 -11.05
N ALA A 73 -21.68 20.15 -10.89
CA ALA A 73 -21.25 18.93 -10.21
C ALA A 73 -21.65 18.90 -8.73
N ILE A 74 -21.52 20.02 -8.02
CA ILE A 74 -21.93 20.14 -6.61
C ILE A 74 -23.45 20.00 -6.48
N ARG A 75 -24.23 20.62 -7.37
CA ARG A 75 -25.70 20.51 -7.37
C ARG A 75 -26.17 19.08 -7.65
N GLN A 76 -25.56 18.38 -8.61
CA GLN A 76 -25.86 16.96 -8.85
C GLN A 76 -25.53 16.08 -7.65
N ALA A 77 -24.41 16.32 -6.97
CA ALA A 77 -24.05 15.57 -5.77
C ALA A 77 -25.07 15.78 -4.62
N GLN A 78 -25.57 17.01 -4.44
CA GLN A 78 -26.58 17.34 -3.43
C GLN A 78 -27.95 16.73 -3.77
N ALA A 79 -28.37 16.75 -5.04
CA ALA A 79 -29.62 16.13 -5.48
C ALA A 79 -29.62 14.60 -5.25
N ASN A 80 -28.52 13.94 -5.59
CA ASN A 80 -28.33 12.50 -5.37
C ASN A 80 -28.36 12.13 -3.87
N HIS A 81 -27.84 13.02 -3.00
CA HIS A 81 -27.90 12.82 -1.57
C HIS A 81 -29.33 12.91 -1.02
N ARG A 82 -30.12 13.89 -1.48
CA ARG A 82 -31.55 14.02 -1.11
C ARG A 82 -32.37 12.81 -1.52
N GLN A 83 -32.16 12.28 -2.73
CA GLN A 83 -32.86 11.07 -3.20
C GLN A 83 -32.52 9.82 -2.35
N ARG A 84 -31.27 9.67 -1.91
CA ARG A 84 -30.86 8.55 -1.05
C ARG A 84 -31.47 8.60 0.35
N LEU A 85 -31.62 9.81 0.91
CA LEU A 85 -32.28 9.98 2.20
C LEU A 85 -33.79 9.73 2.08
N ALA A 86 -34.43 10.14 0.98
CA ALA A 86 -35.85 9.89 0.74
C ALA A 86 -36.17 8.40 0.51
N ALA A 87 -35.25 7.63 -0.08
CA ALA A 87 -35.42 6.19 -0.32
C ALA A 87 -35.21 5.30 0.92
N SER A 88 -34.84 5.88 2.06
CA SER A 88 -34.56 5.16 3.30
C SER A 88 -35.80 5.14 4.21
N GLN A 89 -36.90 4.54 3.78
CA GLN A 89 -37.99 4.18 4.70
C GLN A 89 -37.71 2.81 5.34
N PRO A 90 -37.83 2.66 6.66
CA PRO A 90 -37.68 1.38 7.32
C PRO A 90 -38.90 0.48 7.04
N LEU A 91 -38.67 -0.64 6.35
CA LEU A 91 -39.62 -1.75 6.25
C LEU A 91 -39.78 -2.41 7.62
N SER A 92 -40.97 -2.27 8.22
CA SER A 92 -41.38 -3.01 9.42
C SER A 92 -41.52 -4.50 9.08
N LEU A 93 -40.65 -5.34 9.64
CA LEU A 93 -40.75 -6.80 9.55
C LEU A 93 -41.66 -7.35 10.66
N PRO A 94 -42.56 -8.32 10.37
CA PRO A 94 -43.38 -8.97 11.40
C PRO A 94 -42.53 -9.81 12.36
N GLN A 95 -42.78 -9.71 13.66
CA GLN A 95 -42.14 -10.53 14.69
C GLN A 95 -42.63 -11.99 14.60
N LEU A 96 -41.69 -12.91 14.44
CA LEU A 96 -41.94 -14.35 14.63
C LEU A 96 -41.68 -14.75 16.10
N PRO A 97 -42.44 -15.70 16.66
CA PRO A 97 -42.27 -16.15 18.04
C PRO A 97 -41.00 -16.99 18.24
N HIS A 98 -40.25 -16.70 19.30
CA HIS A 98 -39.05 -17.43 19.69
C HIS A 98 -39.40 -18.71 20.48
N PRO A 99 -38.84 -19.89 20.13
CA PRO A 99 -38.89 -21.07 20.99
C PRO A 99 -37.86 -20.99 22.14
N PRO A 100 -38.08 -21.69 23.26
CA PRO A 100 -37.26 -21.59 24.46
C PRO A 100 -35.88 -22.23 24.28
N ILE A 101 -34.85 -21.51 24.72
CA ILE A 101 -33.44 -21.94 24.69
C ILE A 101 -33.14 -22.70 25.98
N PRO A 102 -32.66 -23.96 25.92
CA PRO A 102 -32.18 -24.66 27.11
C PRO A 102 -30.82 -24.11 27.56
N SER A 103 -30.75 -23.80 28.84
CA SER A 103 -29.60 -23.33 29.59
C SER A 103 -28.56 -24.45 29.75
N SER A 104 -27.41 -24.32 29.09
CA SER A 104 -26.21 -25.07 29.47
C SER A 104 -24.97 -24.28 29.08
N SER A 105 -24.40 -23.58 30.06
CA SER A 105 -23.00 -23.18 30.06
C SER A 105 -22.14 -24.43 30.30
N PRO A 106 -21.11 -24.63 29.48
CA PRO A 106 -19.78 -24.57 30.06
C PRO A 106 -18.90 -23.60 29.27
N SER A 107 -18.04 -22.91 30.00
CA SER A 107 -17.00 -22.00 29.54
C SER A 107 -16.33 -22.47 28.26
N ALA A 108 -16.62 -21.78 27.15
CA ALA A 108 -15.87 -21.93 25.92
C ALA A 108 -14.54 -21.19 26.08
N ASP A 109 -13.49 -21.93 26.41
CA ASP A 109 -12.12 -21.51 26.13
C ASP A 109 -12.05 -21.14 24.64
N HIS A 110 -12.01 -19.84 24.36
CA HIS A 110 -11.67 -19.38 23.03
C HIS A 110 -10.25 -19.87 22.72
N PRO A 111 -10.03 -20.64 21.65
CA PRO A 111 -8.69 -21.06 21.28
C PRO A 111 -7.85 -19.80 21.12
N THR A 112 -6.92 -19.59 22.05
CA THR A 112 -5.98 -18.48 21.99
C THR A 112 -4.97 -18.86 20.92
N ASN A 113 -5.05 -18.17 19.77
CA ASN A 113 -4.07 -18.30 18.69
C ASN A 113 -2.65 -18.17 19.28
N THR A 114 -1.92 -19.29 19.32
CA THR A 114 -0.54 -19.31 19.81
C THR A 114 0.44 -18.82 18.75
N ASN A 115 0.00 -18.61 17.51
CA ASN A 115 0.87 -18.13 16.45
C ASN A 115 1.16 -16.64 16.64
N THR A 116 2.35 -16.34 17.12
CA THR A 116 2.81 -14.98 17.39
C THR A 116 3.25 -14.22 16.13
N HIS A 117 3.17 -14.85 14.95
CA HIS A 117 3.66 -14.31 13.69
C HIS A 117 2.62 -14.42 12.56
N ILE A 118 2.68 -13.46 11.63
CA ILE A 118 1.88 -13.40 10.42
C ILE A 118 2.82 -13.54 9.22
N PRO A 119 2.59 -14.51 8.32
CA PRO A 119 3.37 -14.64 7.10
C PRO A 119 3.05 -13.48 6.14
N VAL A 120 4.05 -12.68 5.81
CA VAL A 120 3.92 -11.54 4.89
C VAL A 120 4.72 -11.81 3.63
N ILE A 121 4.09 -11.68 2.46
CA ILE A 121 4.79 -11.70 1.18
C ILE A 121 5.33 -10.28 0.93
N PRO A 122 6.65 -10.09 0.77
CA PRO A 122 7.23 -8.76 0.61
C PRO A 122 6.67 -7.99 -0.59
N ASP A 123 6.44 -8.66 -1.73
CA ASP A 123 5.85 -8.01 -2.92
C ASP A 123 4.49 -7.36 -2.63
N LEU A 124 3.65 -8.01 -1.81
CA LEU A 124 2.37 -7.43 -1.35
C LEU A 124 2.61 -6.20 -0.48
N ALA A 125 3.56 -6.29 0.46
CA ALA A 125 3.91 -5.17 1.33
C ALA A 125 4.41 -3.97 0.51
N PHE A 126 5.18 -4.20 -0.55
CA PHE A 126 5.65 -3.15 -1.46
C PHE A 126 4.50 -2.54 -2.26
N GLY A 127 3.58 -3.36 -2.78
CA GLY A 127 2.37 -2.86 -3.43
C GLY A 127 1.53 -1.97 -2.49
N MET A 128 1.36 -2.41 -1.23
CA MET A 128 0.69 -1.63 -0.19
C MET A 128 1.42 -0.31 0.13
N LEU A 129 2.76 -0.30 0.14
CA LEU A 129 3.55 0.92 0.36
C LEU A 129 3.44 1.89 -0.81
N LYS A 130 3.65 1.40 -2.03
CA LYS A 130 3.57 2.19 -3.28
C LYS A 130 2.23 2.88 -3.46
N GLN A 131 1.13 2.20 -3.11
CA GLN A 131 -0.22 2.75 -3.24
C GLN A 131 -0.69 3.52 -1.98
N GLY A 132 0.14 3.62 -0.93
CA GLY A 132 -0.25 4.27 0.33
C GLY A 132 -1.27 3.50 1.17
N LEU A 133 -1.53 2.22 0.83
CA LEU A 133 -2.55 1.34 1.43
C LEU A 133 -2.03 0.50 2.62
N ALA A 134 -0.94 0.90 3.26
CA ALA A 134 -0.33 0.14 4.35
C ALA A 134 -1.29 -0.09 5.53
N SER A 135 -2.19 0.85 5.82
CA SER A 135 -3.16 0.73 6.93
C SER A 135 -4.24 -0.31 6.65
N GLN A 136 -4.75 -0.34 5.42
CA GLN A 136 -5.79 -1.26 4.96
C GLN A 136 -5.19 -2.66 4.77
N GLY A 137 -4.00 -2.74 4.18
CA GLY A 137 -3.24 -3.98 4.05
C GLY A 137 -2.90 -4.61 5.40
N ARG A 138 -2.53 -3.80 6.40
CA ARG A 138 -2.39 -4.23 7.80
C ARG A 138 -3.66 -4.83 8.37
N LEU A 139 -4.80 -4.17 8.18
CA LEU A 139 -6.09 -4.69 8.64
C LEU A 139 -6.40 -6.02 7.97
N TRP A 140 -6.18 -6.14 6.65
CA TRP A 140 -6.38 -7.38 5.91
C TRP A 140 -5.51 -8.53 6.43
N LEU A 141 -4.22 -8.28 6.69
CA LEU A 141 -3.31 -9.28 7.25
C LEU A 141 -3.75 -9.74 8.64
N LEU A 142 -4.17 -8.80 9.50
CA LEU A 142 -4.72 -9.12 10.82
C LEU A 142 -6.02 -9.93 10.73
N MET A 143 -6.96 -9.54 9.86
CA MET A 143 -8.21 -10.26 9.66
C MET A 143 -7.97 -11.70 9.20
N ARG A 144 -6.97 -11.91 8.34
CA ARG A 144 -6.59 -13.26 7.91
C ARG A 144 -5.96 -14.08 9.02
N HIS A 145 -5.13 -13.46 9.84
CA HIS A 145 -4.53 -14.11 10.99
C HIS A 145 -5.59 -14.56 12.02
N LEU A 146 -6.64 -13.76 12.20
CA LEU A 146 -7.78 -14.08 13.08
C LEU A 146 -8.76 -15.10 12.49
N ASP A 147 -8.66 -15.41 11.19
CA ASP A 147 -9.50 -16.40 10.53
C ASP A 147 -8.84 -17.79 10.54
N GLU A 148 -8.75 -18.38 11.73
CA GLU A 148 -8.11 -19.69 11.95
C GLU A 148 -8.78 -20.82 11.18
N SER A 149 -10.10 -20.71 11.01
CA SER A 149 -10.91 -21.68 10.27
C SER A 149 -10.82 -21.50 8.75
N GLY A 150 -10.13 -20.46 8.27
CA GLY A 150 -9.95 -20.20 6.84
C GLY A 150 -11.26 -19.95 6.09
N ARG A 151 -12.29 -19.44 6.77
CA ARG A 151 -13.62 -19.20 6.18
C ARG A 151 -13.59 -18.15 5.07
N GLY A 152 -12.61 -17.24 5.12
CA GLY A 152 -12.48 -16.13 4.19
C GLY A 152 -13.47 -15.00 4.44
N TRP A 153 -14.11 -14.93 5.61
CA TRP A 153 -15.03 -13.84 5.96
C TRP A 153 -15.16 -13.62 7.46
N HIS A 154 -15.59 -12.41 7.84
CA HIS A 154 -15.87 -12.00 9.22
C HIS A 154 -17.24 -11.35 9.35
N LEU A 155 -17.93 -11.58 10.48
CA LEU A 155 -19.10 -10.75 10.85
C LEU A 155 -18.64 -9.35 11.22
N GLN A 156 -19.29 -8.33 10.65
CA GLN A 156 -18.88 -6.94 10.87
C GLN A 156 -18.90 -6.52 12.34
N GLY A 157 -19.92 -6.95 13.09
CA GLY A 157 -20.05 -6.67 14.52
C GLY A 157 -18.94 -7.31 15.36
N ALA A 158 -18.63 -8.59 15.09
CA ALA A 158 -17.58 -9.33 15.79
C ALA A 158 -16.20 -8.73 15.52
N LEU A 159 -15.88 -8.46 14.24
CA LEU A 159 -14.63 -7.82 13.86
C LEU A 159 -14.46 -6.46 14.53
N ARG A 160 -15.52 -5.64 14.56
CA ARG A 160 -15.49 -4.34 15.22
C ARG A 160 -15.19 -4.48 16.70
N HIS A 161 -15.78 -5.46 17.39
CA HIS A 161 -15.47 -5.71 18.79
C HIS A 161 -13.99 -6.08 18.96
N GLN A 162 -13.50 -7.03 18.17
CA GLN A 162 -12.12 -7.52 18.25
C GLN A 162 -11.10 -6.40 17.97
N MET A 163 -11.27 -5.62 16.90
CA MET A 163 -10.31 -4.58 16.52
C MET A 163 -10.36 -3.30 17.37
N THR A 164 -11.35 -3.15 18.26
CA THR A 164 -11.52 -1.92 19.06
C THR A 164 -11.51 -2.12 20.57
N LYS A 165 -11.73 -3.35 21.06
CA LYS A 165 -11.89 -3.63 22.50
C LYS A 165 -10.98 -4.72 23.05
N THR A 166 -10.33 -5.53 22.20
CA THR A 166 -9.49 -6.65 22.67
C THR A 166 -8.00 -6.33 22.55
N SER A 167 -7.13 -7.32 22.83
CA SER A 167 -5.68 -7.24 22.66
C SER A 167 -5.23 -6.95 21.22
N TYR A 168 -6.11 -7.14 20.22
CA TYR A 168 -5.85 -6.81 18.81
C TYR A 168 -6.24 -5.38 18.45
N ARG A 169 -6.55 -4.53 19.44
CA ARG A 169 -6.91 -3.13 19.22
C ARG A 169 -5.72 -2.35 18.65
N PHE A 170 -5.91 -1.82 17.44
CA PHE A 170 -4.93 -0.91 16.83
C PHE A 170 -5.54 0.44 16.38
N CYS A 171 -6.86 0.56 16.31
CA CYS A 171 -7.53 1.80 15.91
C CYS A 171 -8.88 2.03 16.60
N GLY A 172 -9.39 3.25 16.53
CA GLY A 172 -10.73 3.60 17.02
C GLY A 172 -11.85 3.19 16.07
N ARG A 173 -13.10 3.15 16.56
CA ARG A 173 -14.29 2.74 15.78
C ARG A 173 -14.47 3.53 14.47
N ARG A 174 -14.30 4.85 14.50
CA ARG A 174 -14.44 5.71 13.31
C ARG A 174 -13.34 5.43 12.28
N GLN A 175 -12.10 5.31 12.74
CA GLN A 175 -10.98 4.98 11.88
C GLN A 175 -11.12 3.60 11.27
N LEU A 176 -11.59 2.60 12.04
CA LEU A 176 -11.88 1.27 11.50
C LEU A 176 -12.92 1.32 10.38
N ALA A 177 -14.01 2.09 10.56
CA ALA A 177 -15.01 2.25 9.53
C ALA A 177 -14.44 2.90 8.25
N ASN A 178 -13.60 3.93 8.39
CA ASN A 178 -12.93 4.56 7.25
C ASN A 178 -11.99 3.58 6.54
N LEU A 179 -11.16 2.85 7.29
CA LEU A 179 -10.25 1.84 6.73
C LEU A 179 -11.01 0.76 5.98
N LEU A 180 -12.11 0.27 6.57
CA LEU A 180 -12.97 -0.73 5.96
C LEU A 180 -13.61 -0.23 4.66
N LYS A 181 -14.02 1.04 4.60
CA LYS A 181 -14.55 1.65 3.38
C LYS A 181 -13.45 1.82 2.31
N GLU A 182 -12.29 2.33 2.68
CA GLU A 182 -11.18 2.59 1.76
C GLU A 182 -10.56 1.33 1.18
N GLY A 183 -10.56 0.22 1.92
CA GLY A 183 -10.02 -1.06 1.45
C GLY A 183 -11.03 -1.95 0.72
N GLU A 184 -12.29 -1.53 0.59
CA GLU A 184 -13.30 -2.27 -0.17
C GLU A 184 -12.91 -2.36 -1.66
N GLY A 185 -13.15 -3.53 -2.27
CA GLY A 185 -12.79 -3.82 -3.66
C GLY A 185 -11.33 -4.24 -3.83
N ILE A 186 -10.43 -3.77 -2.95
CA ILE A 186 -8.99 -4.08 -2.99
C ILE A 186 -8.66 -5.29 -2.11
N PHE A 187 -9.09 -5.26 -0.85
CA PHE A 187 -8.75 -6.27 0.17
C PHE A 187 -9.95 -7.14 0.58
N TRP A 188 -11.16 -6.60 0.50
CA TRP A 188 -12.40 -7.30 0.87
C TRP A 188 -13.59 -6.76 0.09
N ARG A 189 -14.74 -7.41 0.24
CA ARG A 189 -16.05 -6.94 -0.23
C ARG A 189 -17.08 -7.04 0.89
N PHE A 190 -18.04 -6.12 0.94
CA PHE A 190 -19.18 -6.25 1.85
C PHE A 190 -20.31 -7.08 1.23
N GLY A 191 -21.03 -7.82 2.07
CA GLY A 191 -22.26 -8.49 1.67
C GLY A 191 -22.98 -9.11 2.86
N SER A 192 -24.29 -8.85 2.99
CA SER A 192 -25.17 -9.46 4.00
C SER A 192 -24.64 -9.37 5.45
N GLY A 193 -24.10 -8.20 5.83
CA GLY A 193 -23.51 -7.96 7.16
C GLY A 193 -22.16 -8.66 7.43
N ARG A 194 -21.58 -9.28 6.39
CA ARG A 194 -20.29 -9.95 6.41
C ARG A 194 -19.26 -9.17 5.57
N ILE A 195 -18.01 -9.33 5.96
CA ILE A 195 -16.84 -8.81 5.25
C ILE A 195 -16.11 -10.01 4.65
N TRP A 196 -16.16 -10.14 3.33
CA TRP A 196 -15.53 -11.23 2.59
C TRP A 196 -14.12 -10.85 2.20
N LEU A 197 -13.13 -11.56 2.72
CA LEU A 197 -11.71 -11.34 2.45
C LEU A 197 -11.37 -11.81 1.04
N LEU A 198 -10.68 -10.95 0.28
CA LEU A 198 -10.13 -11.36 -1.00
C LEU A 198 -8.91 -12.26 -0.79
N SER A 199 -8.80 -13.29 -1.65
CA SER A 199 -7.66 -14.20 -1.67
C SER A 199 -6.35 -13.45 -1.95
N THR A 200 -5.22 -14.00 -1.51
CA THR A 200 -3.89 -13.43 -1.76
C THR A 200 -3.66 -13.06 -3.22
N GLY A 201 -4.03 -13.92 -4.17
CA GLY A 201 -3.88 -13.67 -5.61
C GLY A 201 -4.71 -12.49 -6.11
N LYS A 202 -5.97 -12.38 -5.66
CA LYS A 202 -6.84 -11.24 -6.01
C LYS A 202 -6.29 -9.93 -5.45
N VAL A 203 -5.83 -9.93 -4.20
CA VAL A 203 -5.21 -8.74 -3.58
C VAL A 203 -3.92 -8.36 -4.31
N ALA A 204 -3.07 -9.33 -4.65
CA ALA A 204 -1.85 -9.09 -5.42
C ALA A 204 -2.15 -8.46 -6.78
N ALA A 205 -3.15 -8.99 -7.51
CA ALA A 205 -3.58 -8.42 -8.79
C ALA A 205 -4.14 -6.99 -8.63
N ASN A 206 -4.96 -6.74 -7.60
CA ASN A 206 -5.48 -5.40 -7.30
C ASN A 206 -4.37 -4.40 -6.93
N LEU A 207 -3.28 -4.88 -6.35
CA LEU A 207 -2.09 -4.06 -6.05
C LEU A 207 -1.17 -3.87 -7.27
N GLY A 208 -1.53 -4.42 -8.43
CA GLY A 208 -0.75 -4.31 -9.67
C GLY A 208 0.51 -5.19 -9.67
N LEU A 209 0.50 -6.33 -8.98
CA LEU A 209 1.61 -7.27 -8.99
C LEU A 209 1.46 -8.30 -10.09
N ASP A 210 2.45 -8.37 -10.99
CA ASP A 210 2.52 -9.40 -12.01
C ASP A 210 2.99 -10.75 -11.44
N ASN A 211 3.92 -10.71 -10.49
CA ASN A 211 4.47 -11.89 -9.85
C ASN A 211 4.88 -11.61 -8.39
N ALA A 212 4.94 -12.68 -7.59
CA ALA A 212 5.61 -12.66 -6.29
C ALA A 212 7.02 -13.24 -6.46
N THR A 213 8.02 -12.38 -6.23
CA THR A 213 9.44 -12.70 -6.39
C THR A 213 10.03 -13.16 -5.06
N TYR A 214 9.70 -12.50 -3.96
CA TYR A 214 10.35 -12.74 -2.68
C TYR A 214 9.72 -13.88 -1.88
N ARG A 215 10.49 -14.42 -0.94
CA ARG A 215 9.97 -15.43 0.01
C ARG A 215 9.11 -14.75 1.06
N PRO A 216 8.04 -15.39 1.55
CA PRO A 216 7.31 -14.88 2.71
C PRO A 216 8.23 -14.74 3.92
N VAL A 217 7.91 -13.80 4.80
CA VAL A 217 8.66 -13.49 6.01
C VAL A 217 7.70 -13.47 7.20
N ALA A 218 8.12 -14.06 8.31
CA ALA A 218 7.36 -14.12 9.54
C ALA A 218 7.47 -12.77 10.27
N MET A 219 6.40 -11.96 10.20
CA MET A 219 6.32 -10.68 10.90
C MET A 219 5.55 -10.87 12.22
N PRO A 220 6.06 -10.40 13.37
CA PRO A 220 5.39 -10.64 14.64
C PRO A 220 4.08 -9.83 14.72
N VAL A 221 3.02 -10.40 15.32
CA VAL A 221 1.69 -9.76 15.41
C VAL A 221 1.78 -8.36 16.04
N LYS A 222 2.65 -8.19 17.04
CA LYS A 222 2.92 -6.89 17.69
C LYS A 222 3.33 -5.77 16.72
N ALA A 223 3.99 -6.10 15.61
CA ALA A 223 4.38 -5.13 14.59
C ALA A 223 3.16 -4.48 13.90
N PHE A 224 2.04 -5.20 13.80
CA PHE A 224 0.80 -4.72 13.20
C PHE A 224 -0.04 -3.89 14.18
N LEU A 225 0.10 -4.13 15.48
CA LEU A 225 -0.66 -3.42 16.51
C LEU A 225 -0.09 -2.02 16.82
N GLY A 226 1.13 -1.74 16.35
CA GLY A 226 1.81 -0.45 16.53
C GLY A 226 1.23 0.71 15.70
N LYS A 227 1.96 1.84 15.71
CA LYS A 227 1.63 3.02 14.89
C LYS A 227 1.81 2.69 13.40
N VAL A 228 1.03 3.35 12.53
CA VAL A 228 1.11 3.11 11.07
C VAL A 228 2.52 3.31 10.51
N GLY A 229 3.29 4.27 11.04
CA GLY A 229 4.69 4.47 10.65
C GLY A 229 5.59 3.28 10.97
N GLN A 230 5.36 2.59 12.10
CA GLN A 230 6.08 1.37 12.46
C GLN A 230 5.71 0.22 11.53
N VAL A 231 4.44 0.09 11.18
CA VAL A 231 3.96 -0.92 10.23
C VAL A 231 4.59 -0.70 8.86
N ARG A 232 4.63 0.54 8.37
CA ARG A 232 5.30 0.89 7.11
C ARG A 232 6.79 0.55 7.14
N ALA A 233 7.46 0.84 8.27
CA ALA A 233 8.85 0.46 8.46
C ALA A 233 9.04 -1.06 8.42
N HIS A 234 8.15 -1.83 9.04
CA HIS A 234 8.21 -3.30 8.98
C HIS A 234 7.95 -3.83 7.57
N PHE A 235 6.96 -3.28 6.86
CA PHE A 235 6.71 -3.60 5.44
C PHE A 235 7.95 -3.33 4.59
N TYR A 236 8.62 -2.21 4.81
CA TYR A 236 9.92 -1.92 4.18
C TYR A 236 10.99 -2.96 4.56
N ALA A 237 11.11 -3.31 5.84
CA ALA A 237 12.11 -4.26 6.34
C ALA A 237 11.89 -5.71 5.88
N THR A 238 10.69 -6.05 5.38
CA THR A 238 10.45 -7.35 4.73
C THR A 238 11.37 -7.56 3.51
N TYR A 239 11.78 -6.49 2.82
CA TYR A 239 12.73 -6.56 1.71
C TYR A 239 14.08 -7.13 2.13
N HIS A 240 14.68 -6.54 3.18
CA HIS A 240 15.98 -6.96 3.69
C HIS A 240 15.92 -8.39 4.22
N SER A 241 14.85 -8.70 4.94
CA SER A 241 14.63 -10.01 5.53
C SER A 241 14.44 -11.11 4.48
N ALA A 242 13.77 -10.82 3.37
CA ALA A 242 13.58 -11.79 2.30
C ALA A 242 14.82 -12.04 1.42
N ARG A 243 15.84 -11.16 1.50
CA ARG A 243 17.13 -11.31 0.81
C ARG A 243 18.16 -12.07 1.64
N ALA A 244 17.99 -12.15 2.95
CA ALA A 244 18.83 -12.97 3.81
C ALA A 244 18.65 -14.46 3.51
N VAL A 245 19.74 -15.22 3.61
CA VAL A 245 19.74 -16.67 3.39
C VAL A 245 20.41 -17.34 4.59
N GLY A 246 19.60 -17.93 5.46
CA GLY A 246 20.07 -18.37 6.78
C GLY A 246 20.60 -17.16 7.56
N ASP A 247 21.78 -17.31 8.14
CA ASP A 247 22.43 -16.23 8.91
C ASP A 247 23.22 -15.25 8.04
N ARG A 248 23.28 -15.48 6.72
CA ARG A 248 24.02 -14.61 5.81
C ARG A 248 23.16 -13.39 5.44
N PRO A 249 23.67 -12.17 5.64
CA PRO A 249 22.98 -10.97 5.17
C PRO A 249 22.87 -10.99 3.64
N GLY A 250 21.87 -10.30 3.12
CA GLY A 250 21.73 -10.13 1.67
C GLY A 250 22.92 -9.36 1.08
N MET A 251 23.19 -9.55 -0.22
CA MET A 251 24.21 -8.79 -0.93
C MET A 251 23.99 -7.27 -0.78
N PRO A 252 25.04 -6.44 -0.78
CA PRO A 252 24.89 -4.99 -0.71
C PRO A 252 23.94 -4.45 -1.78
N VAL A 253 23.17 -3.41 -1.45
CA VAL A 253 22.17 -2.83 -2.36
C VAL A 253 22.04 -1.32 -2.15
N ALA A 254 21.90 -0.58 -3.25
CA ALA A 254 21.79 0.87 -3.21
C ALA A 254 20.39 1.29 -2.75
N ARG A 255 20.30 2.41 -2.01
CA ARG A 255 19.02 2.97 -1.53
C ARG A 255 18.05 3.29 -2.67
N GLU A 256 18.58 3.77 -3.79
CA GLU A 256 17.81 4.08 -5.00
C GLU A 256 17.16 2.81 -5.57
N THR A 257 17.89 1.71 -5.62
CA THR A 257 17.34 0.41 -6.02
C THR A 257 16.24 -0.05 -5.07
N ILE A 258 16.43 0.11 -3.75
CA ILE A 258 15.39 -0.21 -2.77
C ILE A 258 14.16 0.70 -2.96
N ALA A 259 14.36 1.99 -3.27
CA ALA A 259 13.27 2.93 -3.52
C ALA A 259 12.45 2.54 -4.74
N ALA A 260 13.11 2.15 -5.84
CA ALA A 260 12.43 1.69 -7.05
C ALA A 260 11.57 0.43 -6.78
N ILE A 261 12.08 -0.51 -5.96
CA ILE A 261 11.37 -1.75 -5.63
C ILE A 261 10.23 -1.51 -4.65
N THR A 262 10.50 -0.82 -3.54
CA THR A 262 9.56 -0.69 -2.41
C THR A 262 8.64 0.52 -2.50
N GLY A 263 8.97 1.52 -3.32
CA GLY A 263 8.29 2.81 -3.38
C GLY A 263 8.62 3.78 -2.24
N VAL A 264 9.56 3.41 -1.35
CA VAL A 264 9.93 4.24 -0.20
C VAL A 264 11.12 5.12 -0.55
N ASP A 265 10.97 6.44 -0.41
CA ASP A 265 12.03 7.40 -0.70
C ASP A 265 13.23 7.26 0.26
N PRO A 266 14.46 7.64 -0.14
CA PRO A 266 15.66 7.48 0.68
C PRO A 266 15.62 8.15 2.06
N HIS A 267 14.87 9.24 2.23
CA HIS A 267 14.73 9.91 3.53
C HIS A 267 13.83 9.10 4.48
N SER A 268 12.70 8.62 3.98
CA SER A 268 11.83 7.69 4.72
C SER A 268 12.54 6.38 5.05
N GLN A 269 13.36 5.85 4.13
CA GLN A 269 14.18 4.65 4.39
C GLN A 269 15.06 4.83 5.63
N ARG A 270 15.83 5.94 5.72
CA ARG A 270 16.67 6.25 6.89
C ARG A 270 15.85 6.33 8.17
N SER A 271 14.66 6.93 8.09
CA SER A 271 13.75 7.05 9.21
C SER A 271 13.23 5.69 9.68
N TYR A 272 12.88 4.80 8.74
CA TYR A 272 12.43 3.44 9.03
C TYR A 272 13.54 2.56 9.59
N GLU A 273 14.75 2.65 9.04
CA GLU A 273 15.93 1.96 9.55
C GLU A 273 16.24 2.36 10.98
N LYS A 274 16.22 3.66 11.29
CA LYS A 274 16.40 4.17 12.65
C LYS A 274 15.27 3.70 13.57
N LEU A 275 14.02 3.76 13.11
CA LEU A 275 12.85 3.39 13.91
C LEU A 275 12.84 1.89 14.28
N LEU A 276 13.39 1.04 13.43
CA LEU A 276 13.50 -0.40 13.67
C LEU A 276 14.87 -0.84 14.20
N ASN A 277 15.80 0.09 14.39
CA ASN A 277 17.20 -0.19 14.71
C ASN A 277 17.80 -1.25 13.77
N LEU A 278 17.61 -1.10 12.46
CA LEU A 278 18.19 -2.00 11.47
C LEU A 278 19.73 -1.88 11.50
N ASP A 279 20.43 -3.01 11.49
CA ASP A 279 21.89 -3.05 11.27
C ASP A 279 22.18 -2.63 9.82
N VAL A 280 22.58 -1.38 9.62
CA VAL A 280 22.94 -0.82 8.31
C VAL A 280 24.42 -0.55 8.32
N ARG A 281 25.15 -1.21 7.42
CA ARG A 281 26.60 -1.02 7.26
C ARG A 281 26.86 -0.28 5.96
N GLN A 282 27.49 0.87 6.09
CA GLN A 282 27.96 1.64 4.94
C GLN A 282 29.22 1.00 4.40
N ASN A 283 29.25 0.77 3.09
CA ASN A 283 30.40 0.22 2.41
C ASN A 283 31.07 1.36 1.64
N ILE A 284 32.39 1.48 1.77
CA ILE A 284 33.19 2.52 1.13
C ILE A 284 34.34 1.81 0.41
N ALA A 285 34.54 2.14 -0.86
CA ALA A 285 35.73 1.77 -1.60
C ALA A 285 36.78 2.88 -1.44
N ILE A 286 38.03 2.48 -1.24
CA ILE A 286 39.18 3.37 -1.14
C ILE A 286 40.04 3.12 -2.36
N GLY A 287 40.32 4.18 -3.12
CA GLY A 287 41.15 4.20 -4.31
C GLY A 287 42.53 4.79 -4.03
N GLU A 288 43.08 5.48 -5.03
CA GLU A 288 44.44 6.00 -5.02
C GLU A 288 44.63 7.17 -4.04
N GLU A 289 45.88 7.37 -3.59
CA GLU A 289 46.29 8.56 -2.84
C GLU A 289 46.08 9.82 -3.71
N ILE A 290 45.57 10.88 -3.09
CA ILE A 290 45.42 12.18 -3.74
C ILE A 290 46.81 12.81 -3.88
N ILE A 291 47.28 12.86 -5.11
CA ILE A 291 48.51 13.56 -5.50
C ILE A 291 48.15 15.02 -5.80
N GLU A 292 48.97 15.96 -5.36
CA GLU A 292 48.80 17.38 -5.69
C GLU A 292 49.42 17.68 -7.07
N GLY A 293 48.78 18.57 -7.83
CA GLY A 293 49.20 18.94 -9.20
C GLY A 293 48.23 18.49 -10.29
N GLU A 294 48.59 18.76 -11.54
CA GLU A 294 47.72 18.54 -12.71
C GLU A 294 47.36 17.06 -12.90
N ALA A 295 48.31 16.16 -12.68
CA ALA A 295 48.09 14.72 -12.77
C ALA A 295 47.04 14.22 -11.76
N GLY A 296 47.05 14.76 -10.54
CA GLY A 296 46.05 14.44 -9.52
C GLY A 296 44.67 14.98 -9.84
N GLN A 297 44.59 16.18 -10.43
CA GLN A 297 43.32 16.75 -10.89
C GLN A 297 42.70 15.93 -12.03
N ALA A 298 43.52 15.47 -13.00
CA ALA A 298 43.06 14.62 -14.09
C ALA A 298 42.50 13.28 -13.56
N LEU A 299 43.21 12.63 -12.62
CA LEU A 299 42.75 11.41 -11.99
C LEU A 299 41.45 11.62 -11.20
N ALA A 300 41.34 12.72 -10.46
CA ALA A 300 40.13 13.06 -9.72
C ALA A 300 38.92 13.26 -10.65
N GLN A 301 39.12 13.94 -11.78
CA GLN A 301 38.08 14.13 -12.80
C GLN A 301 37.67 12.80 -13.44
N GLU A 302 38.63 11.93 -13.78
CA GLU A 302 38.33 10.61 -14.33
C GLU A 302 37.53 9.75 -13.34
N ARG A 303 37.91 9.78 -12.06
CA ARG A 303 37.18 9.08 -11.00
C ARG A 303 35.78 9.65 -10.80
N ALA A 304 35.64 10.98 -10.82
CA ALA A 304 34.34 11.64 -10.73
C ALA A 304 33.45 11.30 -11.92
N TRP A 305 34.02 11.13 -13.11
CA TRP A 305 33.29 10.67 -14.29
C TRP A 305 32.79 9.22 -14.13
N ARG A 306 33.65 8.31 -13.65
CA ARG A 306 33.30 6.89 -13.49
C ARG A 306 32.32 6.63 -12.35
N HIS A 307 32.44 7.35 -11.23
CA HIS A 307 31.70 7.07 -10.00
C HIS A 307 30.65 8.15 -9.66
N GLY A 308 30.62 9.26 -10.41
CA GLY A 308 29.68 10.35 -10.22
C GLY A 308 29.83 11.04 -8.85
N ASN A 309 28.69 11.45 -8.31
CA ASN A 309 28.60 12.18 -7.04
C ASN A 309 28.95 11.33 -5.80
N ALA A 310 29.25 10.05 -5.97
CA ALA A 310 29.64 9.18 -4.87
C ALA A 310 31.11 9.35 -4.44
N LEU A 311 31.92 10.09 -5.21
CA LEU A 311 33.33 10.35 -4.92
C LEU A 311 33.51 11.40 -3.82
N PHE A 312 34.39 11.10 -2.85
CA PHE A 312 34.78 12.01 -1.77
C PHE A 312 36.23 11.76 -1.34
N THR A 313 36.77 12.67 -0.54
CA THR A 313 38.13 12.56 0.00
C THR A 313 38.11 11.89 1.37
N LEU A 314 38.90 10.82 1.53
CA LEU A 314 39.09 10.13 2.82
C LEU A 314 40.49 10.41 3.37
N THR A 315 40.57 10.95 4.58
CA THR A 315 41.85 11.12 5.29
C THR A 315 42.10 9.91 6.19
N ASP A 316 43.21 9.21 5.99
CA ASP A 316 43.59 8.05 6.79
C ASP A 316 44.35 8.47 8.06
N TYR A 317 43.60 8.86 9.09
CA TYR A 317 44.17 9.22 10.39
C TYR A 317 44.80 8.05 11.15
N LYS A 318 44.52 6.81 10.75
CA LYS A 318 44.99 5.59 11.46
C LYS A 318 46.15 4.91 10.75
N GLY A 319 46.50 5.32 9.53
CA GLY A 319 47.54 4.69 8.72
C GLY A 319 47.20 3.24 8.35
N LYS A 320 45.91 2.94 8.12
CA LYS A 320 45.46 1.60 7.73
C LYS A 320 45.65 1.30 6.24
N GLN A 321 45.68 2.33 5.40
CA GLN A 321 45.83 2.24 3.94
C GLN A 321 47.23 2.65 3.49
N GLY A 322 47.95 3.42 4.32
CA GLY A 322 49.32 3.84 4.06
C GLY A 322 49.86 4.69 5.21
N ALA A 323 50.70 5.69 4.92
CA ALA A 323 51.22 6.58 5.94
C ALA A 323 50.08 7.37 6.62
N LYS A 324 50.21 7.60 7.94
CA LYS A 324 49.23 8.34 8.73
C LYS A 324 49.05 9.77 8.17
N GLY A 325 47.80 10.17 7.97
CA GLY A 325 47.44 11.52 7.49
C GLY A 325 47.37 11.66 5.97
N ARG A 326 47.65 10.60 5.19
CA ARG A 326 47.45 10.66 3.73
C ARG A 326 45.97 10.72 3.36
N ARG A 327 45.69 11.35 2.22
CA ARG A 327 44.35 11.54 1.67
C ARG A 327 44.17 10.63 0.47
N TYR A 328 43.00 9.99 0.35
CA TYR A 328 42.68 9.07 -0.72
C TYR A 328 41.38 9.47 -1.40
N HIS A 329 41.27 9.17 -2.68
CA HIS A 329 39.98 9.15 -3.36
C HIS A 329 39.17 7.97 -2.84
N ALA A 330 37.94 8.21 -2.37
CA ALA A 330 37.05 7.17 -1.88
C ALA A 330 35.66 7.36 -2.50
N TRP A 331 34.90 6.27 -2.63
CA TRP A 331 33.52 6.38 -3.09
C TRP A 331 32.58 5.45 -2.34
N GLN A 332 31.33 5.87 -2.23
CA GLN A 332 30.30 5.10 -1.54
C GLN A 332 29.88 3.90 -2.39
N LEU A 333 29.96 2.70 -1.81
CA LEU A 333 29.38 1.49 -2.35
C LEU A 333 27.95 1.29 -1.81
N PRO A 334 27.14 0.44 -2.47
CA PRO A 334 25.86 -0.02 -1.92
C PRO A 334 25.99 -0.49 -0.47
N ASN A 335 25.01 -0.19 0.38
CA ASN A 335 25.06 -0.55 1.80
C ASN A 335 24.68 -2.04 2.01
N SER A 336 25.18 -2.61 3.10
CA SER A 336 24.71 -3.92 3.59
C SER A 336 23.64 -3.71 4.66
N TYR A 337 22.63 -4.56 4.66
CA TYR A 337 21.47 -4.45 5.55
C TYR A 337 21.23 -5.77 6.28
N GLY A 338 21.01 -5.70 7.59
CA GLY A 338 20.59 -6.81 8.43
C GLY A 338 19.12 -7.19 8.22
N ALA A 339 18.80 -8.45 8.48
CA ALA A 339 17.43 -8.96 8.51
C ALA A 339 16.87 -8.90 9.94
N ILE A 340 15.59 -8.57 10.08
CA ILE A 340 14.89 -8.56 11.39
C ILE A 340 13.75 -9.57 11.46
N HIS A 341 13.30 -10.08 10.31
CA HIS A 341 12.23 -11.07 10.21
C HIS A 341 12.79 -12.39 9.72
N ALA A 342 12.30 -13.49 10.28
CA ALA A 342 12.68 -14.82 9.83
C ALA A 342 12.05 -15.13 8.47
N ALA A 343 12.83 -15.65 7.54
CA ALA A 343 12.32 -16.09 6.25
C ALA A 343 11.48 -17.37 6.43
N GLU A 344 10.33 -17.44 5.77
CA GLU A 344 9.48 -18.63 5.76
C GLU A 344 9.71 -19.51 4.52
N SER A 345 9.10 -20.70 4.54
CA SER A 345 9.18 -21.65 3.46
C SER A 345 8.60 -21.11 2.13
N ARG A 346 9.14 -21.58 1.01
CA ARG A 346 8.78 -21.10 -0.35
C ARG A 346 7.45 -21.65 -0.89
N GLY A 347 6.78 -22.55 -0.17
CA GLY A 347 5.70 -23.40 -0.71
C GLY A 347 4.53 -22.62 -1.34
N GLY A 348 4.12 -21.52 -0.71
CA GLY A 348 2.98 -20.71 -1.17
C GLY A 348 3.23 -19.92 -2.46
N ARG A 349 4.49 -19.61 -2.80
CA ARG A 349 4.84 -18.69 -3.90
C ARG A 349 4.46 -19.24 -5.27
N ARG A 350 4.73 -20.53 -5.53
CA ARG A 350 4.38 -21.19 -6.81
C ARG A 350 2.88 -21.22 -7.05
N ARG A 351 2.08 -21.36 -5.98
CA ARG A 351 0.61 -21.32 -6.06
C ARG A 351 0.13 -19.91 -6.37
N LEU A 352 0.68 -18.91 -5.67
CA LEU A 352 0.35 -17.50 -5.91
C LEU A 352 0.67 -17.06 -7.34
N ASN A 353 1.86 -17.37 -7.85
CA ASN A 353 2.24 -16.97 -9.21
C ASN A 353 1.37 -17.65 -10.27
N ARG A 354 0.95 -18.91 -10.06
CA ARG A 354 -0.04 -19.56 -10.93
C ARG A 354 -1.39 -18.84 -10.90
N GLN A 355 -1.86 -18.42 -9.72
CA GLN A 355 -3.10 -17.64 -9.60
C GLN A 355 -3.00 -16.29 -10.31
N LEU A 356 -1.86 -15.60 -10.22
CA LEU A 356 -1.65 -14.32 -10.90
C LEU A 356 -1.66 -14.49 -12.43
N ILE A 357 -0.93 -15.48 -12.96
CA ILE A 357 -0.93 -15.80 -14.39
C ILE A 357 -2.36 -16.16 -14.86
N ASP A 358 -3.09 -16.97 -14.08
CA ASP A 358 -4.46 -17.35 -14.40
C ASP A 358 -5.42 -16.14 -14.40
N LEU A 359 -5.30 -15.24 -13.43
CA LEU A 359 -6.11 -14.02 -13.37
C LEU A 359 -5.82 -13.08 -14.54
N GLN A 360 -4.55 -12.96 -14.93
CA GLN A 360 -4.14 -12.16 -16.08
C GLN A 360 -4.68 -12.74 -17.39
N LYS A 361 -4.59 -14.07 -17.57
CA LYS A 361 -5.05 -14.75 -18.79
C LYS A 361 -6.58 -14.84 -18.90
N LYS A 362 -7.28 -15.04 -17.79
CA LYS A 362 -8.75 -15.26 -17.77
C LYS A 362 -9.54 -13.99 -17.49
N GLY A 363 -8.89 -12.88 -17.14
CA GLY A 363 -9.53 -11.67 -16.63
C GLY A 363 -10.00 -11.82 -15.18
N ALA A 364 -10.09 -10.70 -14.45
CA ALA A 364 -10.54 -10.67 -13.04
C ALA A 364 -12.02 -11.06 -12.84
N GLY A 365 -12.76 -11.29 -13.92
CA GLY A 365 -14.16 -11.71 -13.95
C GLY A 365 -14.29 -13.22 -14.15
N ASN A 366 -14.23 -13.98 -13.05
CA ASN A 366 -14.76 -15.35 -13.04
C ASN A 366 -15.71 -15.53 -11.85
N ASP A 367 -16.51 -14.51 -11.57
CA ASP A 367 -17.78 -14.70 -10.88
C ASP A 367 -18.78 -15.18 -11.95
N ARG A 368 -19.01 -16.51 -11.96
CA ARG A 368 -20.19 -17.23 -12.49
C ARG A 368 -20.35 -17.37 -14.01
N VAL A 369 -19.60 -18.29 -14.63
CA VAL A 369 -20.10 -19.52 -15.31
C VAL A 369 -18.88 -20.41 -15.49
N GLY A 370 -18.84 -21.60 -14.87
CA GLY A 370 -17.74 -22.52 -15.15
C GLY A 370 -17.81 -22.92 -16.62
N ARG A 371 -16.79 -22.61 -17.45
CA ARG A 371 -16.71 -23.17 -18.80
C ARG A 371 -15.75 -24.36 -18.77
N ARG A 372 -16.20 -25.55 -19.16
CA ARG A 372 -15.35 -26.74 -19.31
C ARG A 372 -15.33 -27.18 -20.76
N TYR A 373 -14.13 -27.37 -21.29
CA TYR A 373 -13.88 -27.88 -22.63
C TYR A 373 -13.57 -29.37 -22.54
N PHE A 374 -14.18 -30.17 -23.41
CA PHE A 374 -14.00 -31.60 -23.50
C PHE A 374 -13.48 -31.95 -24.90
N ALA A 375 -12.58 -32.95 -24.97
CA ALA A 375 -11.93 -33.31 -26.23
C ALA A 375 -12.90 -33.99 -27.22
N ASN A 376 -13.98 -34.61 -26.73
CA ASN A 376 -15.00 -35.25 -27.55
C ASN A 376 -16.35 -35.34 -26.81
N GLY A 377 -17.43 -35.63 -27.56
CA GLY A 377 -18.79 -35.74 -27.03
C GLY A 377 -18.96 -36.84 -25.97
N LYS A 378 -18.17 -37.92 -26.01
CA LYS A 378 -18.23 -39.01 -25.01
C LYS A 378 -17.75 -38.54 -23.62
N GLN A 379 -16.72 -37.71 -23.56
CA GLN A 379 -16.25 -37.12 -22.30
C GLN A 379 -17.22 -36.07 -21.76
N LEU A 380 -17.84 -35.29 -22.65
CA LEU A 380 -18.91 -34.35 -22.30
C LEU A 380 -20.08 -35.08 -21.65
N GLU A 381 -20.52 -36.19 -22.23
CA GLU A 381 -21.65 -36.98 -21.74
C GLU A 381 -21.39 -37.65 -20.38
N ARG A 382 -20.16 -38.14 -20.14
CA ARG A 382 -19.74 -38.67 -18.83
C ARG A 382 -19.70 -37.62 -17.72
N SER A 383 -19.69 -36.34 -18.06
CA SER A 383 -19.67 -35.24 -17.10
C SER A 383 -21.06 -34.73 -16.69
N ARG A 384 -22.13 -35.40 -17.16
CA ARG A 384 -23.52 -35.13 -16.74
C ARG A 384 -23.65 -35.26 -15.23
N GLY A 385 -24.17 -34.23 -14.56
CA GLY A 385 -24.37 -34.16 -13.11
C GLY A 385 -23.68 -32.99 -12.39
N LEU A 386 -22.75 -32.29 -13.05
CA LEU A 386 -22.14 -31.07 -12.50
C LEU A 386 -23.01 -29.86 -12.86
N MET A 387 -23.89 -29.46 -11.93
CA MET A 387 -24.73 -28.28 -12.11
C MET A 387 -23.88 -26.99 -12.14
N HIS A 388 -24.26 -26.05 -13.01
CA HIS A 388 -23.70 -24.69 -13.20
C HIS A 388 -22.37 -24.55 -13.99
N VAL A 389 -22.15 -25.40 -15.00
CA VAL A 389 -20.99 -25.30 -15.90
C VAL A 389 -21.44 -25.41 -17.36
N ASP A 390 -21.15 -24.39 -18.18
CA ASP A 390 -21.27 -24.49 -19.64
C ASP A 390 -20.22 -25.48 -20.16
N ARG A 391 -20.67 -26.46 -20.95
CA ARG A 391 -19.82 -27.53 -21.44
C ARG A 391 -19.63 -27.38 -22.96
N TYR A 392 -18.38 -27.42 -23.41
CA TYR A 392 -18.00 -27.21 -24.81
C TYR A 392 -17.33 -28.49 -25.33
N CYS A 393 -17.75 -28.99 -26.50
CA CYS A 393 -17.01 -30.02 -27.23
C CYS A 393 -16.92 -29.67 -28.72
N PRO A 394 -15.85 -30.08 -29.41
CA PRO A 394 -15.69 -29.78 -30.83
C PRO A 394 -16.72 -30.56 -31.64
N THR A 395 -17.38 -29.89 -32.59
CA THR A 395 -18.39 -30.47 -33.50
C THR A 395 -17.89 -30.68 -34.92
N GLY A 396 -16.80 -30.02 -35.30
CA GLY A 396 -16.27 -30.08 -36.66
C GLY A 396 -15.27 -28.98 -36.95
N ARG A 397 -14.88 -28.86 -38.23
CA ARG A 397 -14.08 -27.74 -38.74
C ARG A 397 -14.90 -27.01 -39.79
N PHE A 398 -14.90 -25.69 -39.71
CA PHE A 398 -15.46 -24.82 -40.75
C PHE A 398 -14.34 -23.91 -41.25
N GLY A 399 -13.84 -24.20 -42.47
CA GLY A 399 -12.63 -23.58 -42.99
C GLY A 399 -11.40 -23.87 -42.12
N ALA A 400 -10.62 -22.84 -41.78
CA ALA A 400 -9.44 -22.95 -40.91
C ALA A 400 -9.76 -22.93 -39.40
N GLY A 401 -11.04 -22.87 -39.00
CA GLY A 401 -11.47 -22.80 -37.60
C GLY A 401 -12.13 -24.08 -37.09
N GLU A 402 -12.01 -24.35 -35.79
CA GLU A 402 -12.77 -25.41 -35.10
C GLU A 402 -14.12 -24.88 -34.60
N THR A 403 -15.20 -25.61 -34.88
CA THR A 403 -16.55 -25.31 -34.39
C THR A 403 -16.80 -26.07 -33.09
N TRP A 404 -17.46 -25.42 -32.12
CA TRP A 404 -17.74 -25.98 -30.81
C TRP A 404 -19.25 -25.95 -30.52
N SER A 405 -19.82 -27.08 -30.06
CA SER A 405 -21.19 -27.10 -29.52
C SER A 405 -21.18 -26.73 -28.05
N VAL A 406 -22.11 -25.85 -27.67
CA VAL A 406 -22.38 -25.48 -26.29
C VAL A 406 -23.53 -26.33 -25.76
N TRP A 407 -23.31 -26.98 -24.62
CA TRP A 407 -24.34 -27.64 -23.85
C TRP A 407 -24.56 -26.88 -22.54
N SER A 408 -25.66 -26.14 -22.47
CA SER A 408 -26.18 -25.52 -21.26
C SER A 408 -27.44 -26.25 -20.84
N GLU A 409 -27.42 -26.94 -19.69
CA GLU A 409 -28.65 -27.45 -19.07
C GLU A 409 -29.45 -26.23 -18.60
N GLY A 410 -30.47 -25.86 -19.37
CA GLY A 410 -31.41 -24.81 -19.01
C GLY A 410 -32.15 -25.19 -17.74
N ILE A 411 -32.20 -24.27 -16.79
CA ILE A 411 -33.12 -24.33 -15.66
C ILE A 411 -34.52 -24.40 -16.27
N LYS A 412 -35.21 -25.54 -16.14
CA LYS A 412 -36.65 -25.63 -16.38
C LYS A 412 -37.41 -25.08 -15.20
#